data_AF-A0A3Q3NPR6-F1
#
_entry.id   AF-A0A3Q3NPR6-F1
#
_cell.length_a   1.000
_cell.length_b   1.000
_cell.length_c   1.000
_cell.angle_alpha   90.00
_cell.angle_beta   90.00
_cell.angle_gamma   90.00
#
_symmetry.space_group_name_H-M   'P 1'
#
loop_
_entity.id
_entity.type
_entity.pdbx_description
1 polymer ?
#
loop_
_entity_poly.entity_id
_entity_poly.type
_entity_poly.pdbx_seq_one_letter_code
_entity_poly.pdbx_strand_id
1 'polypeptide(L)'
;MGGSLSLFSKQTERDDGQDFLTSPVEDSQSEDGKGGDVSQFPYVEFTGRDSVTCPTCQGTGRIPRGQENQLVALIPYSDQRLRPRRTKLYVSASVVLCLLLSSLAVFFLFPRSIDVSYAGVKTVFVSYDQDKRSVYLNITNTLNITNNNYYSVEVANITAQVQFAKTVIGKSRITNTTAISPLDMKQIDYMVPTIIADEMNYMYDYCTLQTIKVHNIVVMMQVTVTTTYFGHAEQVSQEMYQYVDCGGNTTSIRAMISC
;
A
#
# COMPACT_ATOMS: atom_id res chain seq x y z
N MET A 1 49.54 24.09 18.87
CA MET A 1 48.74 22.85 18.86
C MET A 1 47.63 23.06 17.82
N GLY A 2 47.59 22.51 16.59
CA GLY A 2 48.22 21.33 15.96
C GLY A 2 47.42 20.05 16.28
N GLY A 3 46.88 19.22 15.36
CA GLY A 3 46.74 19.15 13.87
C GLY A 3 45.86 17.92 13.48
N SER A 4 45.63 17.42 12.25
CA SER A 4 45.94 17.81 10.85
C SER A 4 45.17 16.88 9.84
N LEU A 5 45.50 16.91 8.53
CA LEU A 5 45.31 15.85 7.48
C LEU A 5 43.94 15.59 6.76
N SER A 6 43.61 16.46 5.78
CA SER A 6 43.65 16.25 4.30
C SER A 6 42.95 15.09 3.49
N LEU A 7 42.57 15.45 2.23
CA LEU A 7 42.34 14.66 0.98
C LEU A 7 41.02 13.85 0.80
N PHE A 8 40.36 13.74 -0.38
CA PHE A 8 40.34 14.52 -1.65
C PHE A 8 39.25 13.98 -2.63
N SER A 9 38.72 14.81 -3.56
CA SER A 9 38.03 14.44 -4.83
C SER A 9 36.68 13.67 -4.77
N LYS A 10 35.78 13.74 -5.76
CA LYS A 10 35.70 14.53 -7.02
C LYS A 10 34.23 14.73 -7.42
N GLN A 11 33.90 15.87 -8.04
CA GLN A 11 32.57 16.23 -8.56
C GLN A 11 32.72 16.65 -10.03
N THR A 12 31.78 16.26 -10.92
CA THR A 12 31.61 16.92 -12.22
C THR A 12 30.18 16.72 -12.71
N GLU A 13 29.47 17.84 -12.88
CA GLU A 13 28.13 17.90 -13.47
C GLU A 13 28.24 18.43 -14.93
N ARG A 14 27.11 18.86 -15.50
CA ARG A 14 26.83 18.94 -16.93
C ARG A 14 26.79 20.38 -17.46
N ASP A 15 26.87 20.48 -18.78
CA ASP A 15 26.39 21.58 -19.65
C ASP A 15 27.28 22.82 -19.81
N ASP A 16 27.55 23.19 -21.08
CA ASP A 16 28.13 24.47 -21.49
C ASP A 16 27.71 24.82 -22.94
N GLY A 17 27.25 26.05 -23.13
CA GLY A 17 27.30 26.86 -24.36
C GLY A 17 27.80 28.25 -23.94
N GLN A 18 28.44 29.08 -24.76
CA GLN A 18 27.98 29.57 -26.06
C GLN A 18 29.07 30.43 -26.79
N ASP A 19 28.79 30.74 -28.07
CA ASP A 19 29.12 31.99 -28.82
C ASP A 19 30.52 32.33 -29.42
N PHE A 20 30.49 32.40 -30.76
CA PHE A 20 30.98 33.46 -31.70
C PHE A 20 32.47 33.86 -31.88
N LEU A 21 32.99 33.66 -33.11
CA LEU A 21 33.72 34.69 -33.89
C LEU A 21 33.84 34.38 -35.43
N THR A 22 32.92 34.97 -36.21
CA THR A 22 33.03 35.58 -37.57
C THR A 22 33.84 34.94 -38.75
N SER A 23 33.09 34.43 -39.76
CA SER A 23 33.11 34.78 -41.22
C SER A 23 34.34 34.58 -42.16
N PRO A 24 34.16 34.51 -43.53
CA PRO A 24 32.97 34.08 -44.31
C PRO A 24 33.24 33.33 -45.68
N VAL A 25 32.14 32.99 -46.39
CA VAL A 25 31.96 32.85 -47.87
C VAL A 25 32.45 31.57 -48.60
N GLU A 26 31.45 30.83 -49.14
CA GLU A 26 31.26 30.23 -50.50
C GLU A 26 32.44 29.51 -51.22
N ASP A 27 32.25 28.50 -52.08
CA ASP A 27 31.05 28.10 -52.84
C ASP A 27 31.05 26.56 -53.12
N SER A 28 29.94 26.00 -53.59
CA SER A 28 29.83 24.58 -53.99
C SER A 28 29.22 24.43 -55.37
N GLN A 29 30.00 23.96 -56.36
CA GLN A 29 29.46 23.62 -57.67
C GLN A 29 30.17 22.42 -58.34
N SER A 30 29.38 21.36 -58.52
CA SER A 30 29.24 20.51 -59.71
C SER A 30 30.46 19.87 -60.41
N GLU A 31 30.45 18.54 -60.32
CA GLU A 31 30.42 17.57 -61.44
C GLU A 31 31.67 17.14 -62.24
N ASP A 32 31.69 15.81 -62.38
CA ASP A 32 32.15 14.97 -63.50
C ASP A 32 33.60 14.45 -63.55
N GLY A 33 33.72 13.26 -64.13
CA GLY A 33 34.65 12.24 -63.66
C GLY A 33 35.93 12.00 -64.46
N LYS A 34 36.93 11.53 -63.72
CA LYS A 34 38.05 10.63 -64.07
C LYS A 34 38.71 10.27 -62.73
N GLY A 35 39.17 9.06 -62.46
CA GLY A 35 39.69 8.06 -63.38
C GLY A 35 41.08 7.66 -62.89
N GLY A 36 41.12 6.76 -61.90
CA GLY A 36 42.33 6.06 -61.46
C GLY A 36 43.33 6.87 -60.62
N ASP A 37 43.27 6.69 -59.29
CA ASP A 37 44.50 6.59 -58.49
C ASP A 37 44.30 5.59 -57.35
N VAL A 38 44.33 4.30 -57.69
CA VAL A 38 44.53 3.24 -56.68
C VAL A 38 46.03 3.14 -56.48
N SER A 39 46.51 3.73 -55.39
CA SER A 39 47.89 3.56 -54.93
C SER A 39 48.19 2.07 -54.75
N GLN A 40 48.87 1.48 -55.72
CA GLN A 40 49.17 0.05 -55.72
C GLN A 40 50.33 -0.23 -54.77
N PHE A 41 50.00 -0.35 -53.48
CA PHE A 41 50.92 -0.87 -52.48
C PHE A 41 51.37 -2.27 -52.88
N PRO A 42 52.69 -2.55 -52.97
CA PRO A 42 53.18 -3.87 -53.33
C PRO A 42 52.79 -4.88 -52.25
N TYR A 43 51.99 -5.88 -52.63
CA TYR A 43 51.67 -7.00 -51.76
C TYR A 43 52.94 -7.81 -51.49
N VAL A 44 53.33 -7.89 -50.22
CA VAL A 44 54.51 -8.62 -49.76
C VAL A 44 54.09 -9.78 -48.87
N GLU A 45 54.31 -11.01 -49.34
CA GLU A 45 54.08 -12.22 -48.55
C GLU A 45 55.19 -12.39 -47.51
N PHE A 46 54.95 -11.87 -46.31
CA PHE A 46 55.76 -12.19 -45.13
C PHE A 46 55.47 -13.63 -44.66
N THR A 47 56.05 -14.61 -45.36
CA THR A 47 56.11 -16.02 -44.91
C THR A 47 57.12 -16.18 -43.77
N GLY A 48 56.83 -15.56 -42.63
CA GLY A 48 57.54 -15.79 -41.38
C GLY A 48 57.33 -17.22 -40.89
N ARG A 49 58.34 -17.83 -40.26
CA ARG A 49 58.35 -19.27 -39.90
C ARG A 49 57.18 -19.74 -39.01
N ASP A 50 56.47 -18.83 -38.35
CA ASP A 50 55.33 -19.11 -37.47
C ASP A 50 54.00 -18.50 -37.99
N SER A 51 53.91 -18.13 -39.27
CA SER A 51 52.67 -17.59 -39.86
C SER A 51 51.64 -18.70 -40.14
N VAL A 52 50.57 -18.74 -39.35
CA VAL A 52 49.43 -19.64 -39.61
C VAL A 52 48.61 -19.10 -40.78
N THR A 53 48.49 -19.87 -41.85
CA THR A 53 47.68 -19.50 -43.03
C THR A 53 46.19 -19.41 -42.67
N CYS A 54 45.56 -18.29 -43.01
CA CYS A 54 44.13 -18.08 -42.78
C CYS A 54 43.32 -19.13 -43.57
N PRO A 55 42.48 -19.98 -42.93
CA PRO A 55 41.79 -21.07 -43.62
C PRO A 55 40.78 -20.56 -44.67
N THR A 56 40.30 -19.32 -44.51
CA THR A 56 39.29 -18.65 -45.35
C THR A 56 39.82 -18.23 -46.71
N CYS A 57 41.08 -17.79 -46.80
CA CYS A 57 41.71 -17.31 -48.04
C CYS A 57 43.01 -18.05 -48.40
N GLN A 58 43.40 -19.04 -47.59
CA GLN A 58 44.61 -19.86 -47.71
C GLN A 58 45.91 -19.05 -47.89
N GLY A 59 45.95 -17.83 -47.36
CA GLY A 59 47.07 -16.88 -47.52
C GLY A 59 46.98 -15.97 -48.74
N THR A 60 46.22 -16.34 -49.78
CA THR A 60 46.20 -15.65 -51.10
C THR A 60 45.55 -14.26 -51.12
N GLY A 61 45.00 -13.78 -50.00
CA GLY A 61 44.31 -12.49 -49.89
C GLY A 61 43.02 -12.35 -50.70
N ARG A 62 42.59 -13.37 -51.46
CA ARG A 62 41.38 -13.35 -52.30
C ARG A 62 40.48 -14.52 -51.94
N ILE A 63 39.17 -14.26 -51.95
CA ILE A 63 38.13 -15.25 -51.67
C ILE A 63 37.55 -15.74 -53.01
N PRO A 64 37.49 -17.05 -53.29
CA PRO A 64 36.91 -17.58 -54.52
C PRO A 64 35.42 -17.20 -54.67
N ARG A 65 35.10 -16.42 -55.71
CA ARG A 65 33.73 -16.12 -56.11
C ARG A 65 33.07 -17.40 -56.60
N GLY A 66 32.05 -17.87 -55.86
CA GLY A 66 31.50 -19.23 -55.96
C GLY A 66 31.32 -19.96 -54.63
N GLN A 67 32.06 -19.58 -53.57
CA GLN A 67 31.84 -20.09 -52.20
C GLN A 67 31.28 -19.01 -51.24
N GLU A 68 30.78 -17.91 -51.79
CA GLU A 68 30.26 -16.73 -51.07
C GLU A 68 29.13 -17.10 -50.09
N ASN A 69 28.27 -18.04 -50.47
CA ASN A 69 27.14 -18.52 -49.67
C ASN A 69 27.55 -19.39 -48.46
N GLN A 70 28.81 -19.84 -48.40
CA GLN A 70 29.38 -20.60 -47.29
C GLN A 70 30.44 -19.80 -46.52
N LEU A 71 30.53 -18.50 -46.79
CA LEU A 71 31.43 -17.53 -46.17
C LEU A 71 30.66 -16.37 -45.51
N VAL A 72 29.38 -16.59 -45.22
CA VAL A 72 28.70 -15.96 -44.07
C VAL A 72 29.34 -16.52 -42.80
N ALA A 73 29.48 -15.70 -41.76
CA ALA A 73 30.00 -16.16 -40.47
C ALA A 73 29.10 -17.26 -39.88
N LEU A 74 29.45 -18.52 -40.16
CA LEU A 74 28.86 -19.71 -39.56
C LEU A 74 29.33 -19.81 -38.11
N ILE A 75 28.79 -18.94 -37.26
CA ILE A 75 28.64 -19.22 -35.83
C ILE A 75 27.84 -20.54 -35.79
N PRO A 76 28.44 -21.66 -35.37
CA PRO A 76 27.76 -22.93 -35.51
C PRO A 76 26.50 -22.89 -34.66
N TYR A 77 25.39 -23.38 -35.21
CA TYR A 77 24.10 -23.45 -34.49
C TYR A 77 24.20 -24.33 -33.21
N SER A 78 25.28 -25.12 -33.12
CA SER A 78 25.71 -25.95 -32.01
C SER A 78 26.85 -25.36 -31.15
N ASP A 79 27.18 -24.06 -31.26
CA ASP A 79 28.21 -23.44 -30.41
C ASP A 79 27.82 -23.56 -28.92
N GLN A 80 28.65 -24.28 -28.16
CA GLN A 80 28.40 -24.54 -26.75
C GLN A 80 28.56 -23.28 -25.87
N ARG A 81 29.14 -22.18 -26.40
CA ARG A 81 29.08 -20.85 -25.78
C ARG A 81 27.71 -20.17 -25.94
N LEU A 82 27.01 -20.39 -27.05
CA LEU A 82 25.67 -19.85 -27.30
C LEU A 82 24.56 -20.60 -26.54
N ARG A 83 24.85 -21.81 -26.01
CA ARG A 83 23.90 -22.60 -25.21
C ARG A 83 24.08 -22.28 -23.71
N PRO A 84 23.43 -21.24 -23.16
CA PRO A 84 23.82 -20.68 -21.89
C PRO A 84 23.07 -21.41 -20.78
N ARG A 85 23.49 -22.64 -20.48
CA ARG A 85 22.91 -23.48 -19.41
C ARG A 85 22.86 -22.75 -18.07
N ARG A 86 23.86 -21.90 -17.79
CA ARG A 86 23.90 -21.05 -16.58
C ARG A 86 22.97 -19.84 -16.70
N THR A 87 23.00 -19.06 -17.80
CA THR A 87 22.12 -17.88 -17.95
C THR A 87 20.64 -18.25 -17.98
N LYS A 88 20.25 -19.39 -18.58
CA LYS A 88 18.85 -19.87 -18.49
C LYS A 88 18.43 -20.15 -17.04
N LEU A 89 19.33 -20.73 -16.23
CA LEU A 89 19.09 -20.94 -14.80
C LEU A 89 19.01 -19.61 -14.02
N TYR A 90 19.94 -18.67 -14.27
CA TYR A 90 19.91 -17.35 -13.62
C TYR A 90 18.64 -16.56 -13.98
N VAL A 91 18.20 -16.56 -15.23
CA VAL A 91 16.97 -15.91 -15.67
C VAL A 91 15.73 -16.60 -15.07
N SER A 92 15.70 -17.94 -14.99
CA SER A 92 14.60 -18.62 -14.30
C SER A 92 14.58 -18.32 -12.80
N ALA A 93 15.75 -18.24 -12.16
CA ALA A 93 15.88 -17.94 -10.75
C ALA A 93 15.49 -16.48 -10.44
N SER A 94 15.85 -15.52 -11.28
CA SER A 94 15.43 -14.12 -11.12
C SER A 94 13.92 -13.97 -11.33
N VAL A 95 13.32 -14.62 -12.33
CA VAL A 95 11.86 -14.62 -12.53
C VAL A 95 11.14 -15.22 -11.31
N VAL A 96 11.58 -16.38 -10.81
CA VAL A 96 11.01 -16.99 -9.60
C VAL A 96 11.17 -16.10 -8.37
N LEU A 97 12.35 -15.49 -8.17
CA LEU A 97 12.60 -14.57 -7.06
C LEU A 97 11.70 -13.32 -7.14
N CYS A 98 11.54 -12.72 -8.33
CA CYS A 98 10.62 -11.61 -8.54
C CYS A 98 9.17 -12.00 -8.25
N LEU A 99 8.70 -13.15 -8.76
CA LEU A 99 7.35 -13.65 -8.47
C LEU A 99 7.12 -13.91 -6.98
N LEU A 100 8.11 -14.44 -6.27
CA LEU A 100 8.06 -14.60 -4.81
C LEU A 100 7.98 -13.25 -4.10
N LEU A 101 8.85 -12.29 -4.44
CA LEU A 101 8.82 -10.95 -3.81
C LEU A 101 7.50 -10.22 -4.10
N SER A 102 6.97 -10.31 -5.32
CA SER A 102 5.65 -9.75 -5.66
C SER A 102 4.51 -10.44 -4.92
N SER A 103 4.53 -11.77 -4.78
CA SER A 103 3.48 -12.49 -4.05
C SER A 103 3.52 -12.22 -2.55
N LEU A 104 4.71 -12.08 -1.95
CA LEU A 104 4.87 -11.62 -0.57
C LEU A 104 4.34 -10.18 -0.39
N ALA A 105 4.69 -9.26 -1.29
CA ALA A 105 4.20 -7.88 -1.24
C ALA A 105 2.66 -7.82 -1.28
N VAL A 106 2.03 -8.59 -2.18
CA VAL A 106 0.57 -8.72 -2.22
C VAL A 106 0.04 -9.35 -0.92
N PHE A 107 0.62 -10.45 -0.43
CA PHE A 107 0.14 -11.12 0.78
C PHE A 107 0.18 -10.23 2.05
N PHE A 108 1.17 -9.35 2.17
CA PHE A 108 1.30 -8.44 3.32
C PHE A 108 0.49 -7.15 3.18
N LEU A 109 0.29 -6.64 1.96
CA LEU A 109 -0.40 -5.37 1.70
C LEU A 109 -1.87 -5.51 1.28
N PHE A 110 -2.31 -6.71 0.89
CA PHE A 110 -3.71 -6.94 0.55
C PHE A 110 -4.59 -6.80 1.80
N PRO A 111 -5.65 -5.97 1.77
CA PRO A 111 -6.42 -5.66 2.95
C PRO A 111 -7.14 -6.90 3.49
N ARG A 112 -6.98 -7.12 4.79
CA ARG A 112 -7.70 -8.11 5.60
C ARG A 112 -8.77 -7.41 6.41
N SER A 113 -9.85 -8.15 6.68
CA SER A 113 -11.00 -7.65 7.43
C SER A 113 -10.62 -7.17 8.83
N ILE A 114 -11.03 -5.95 9.14
CA ILE A 114 -10.99 -5.39 10.49
C ILE A 114 -12.26 -5.88 11.21
N ASP A 115 -12.08 -6.53 12.35
CA ASP A 115 -13.20 -7.05 13.13
C ASP A 115 -13.59 -6.03 14.21
N VAL A 116 -14.89 -5.82 14.37
CA VAL A 116 -15.48 -4.93 15.37
C VAL A 116 -16.47 -5.75 16.17
N SER A 117 -16.21 -5.92 17.46
CA SER A 117 -17.06 -6.68 18.36
C SER A 117 -17.41 -5.88 19.61
N TYR A 118 -18.64 -6.07 20.08
CA TYR A 118 -19.15 -5.43 21.27
C TYR A 118 -18.62 -6.12 22.54
N ALA A 119 -17.94 -5.38 23.41
CA ALA A 119 -17.34 -5.94 24.63
C ALA A 119 -18.27 -5.86 25.87
N GLY A 120 -19.20 -4.91 25.89
CA GLY A 120 -20.19 -4.75 26.97
C GLY A 120 -20.67 -3.31 27.19
N VAL A 121 -21.74 -3.18 27.99
CA VAL A 121 -22.10 -1.91 28.62
C VAL A 121 -21.11 -1.68 29.76
N LYS A 122 -20.56 -0.46 29.86
CA LYS A 122 -19.67 -0.05 30.95
C LYS A 122 -20.46 0.69 32.04
N THR A 123 -21.18 1.74 31.67
CA THR A 123 -22.04 2.50 32.60
C THR A 123 -23.28 3.05 31.90
N VAL A 124 -24.39 3.15 32.61
CA VAL A 124 -25.58 3.93 32.23
C VAL A 124 -25.84 4.94 33.34
N PHE A 125 -25.82 6.22 33.00
CA PHE A 125 -26.29 7.28 33.89
C PHE A 125 -27.67 7.74 33.45
N VAL A 126 -28.57 7.89 34.42
CA VAL A 126 -29.98 8.22 34.25
C VAL A 126 -30.26 9.57 34.90
N SER A 127 -30.95 10.46 34.18
CA SER A 127 -31.55 11.66 34.76
C SER A 127 -32.91 11.96 34.14
N TYR A 128 -33.70 12.77 34.85
CA TYR A 128 -35.11 13.00 34.56
C TYR A 128 -35.41 14.50 34.49
N ASP A 129 -36.27 14.89 33.56
CA ASP A 129 -36.90 16.22 33.52
C ASP A 129 -38.40 16.03 33.76
N GLN A 130 -38.88 16.49 34.91
CA GLN A 130 -40.28 16.34 35.35
C GLN A 130 -41.23 17.29 34.61
N ASP A 131 -40.74 18.46 34.18
CA ASP A 131 -41.54 19.47 33.48
C ASP A 131 -41.84 19.00 32.05
N LYS A 132 -40.86 18.37 31.40
CA LYS A 132 -40.97 17.83 30.03
C LYS A 132 -41.35 16.35 29.97
N ARG A 133 -41.48 15.66 31.11
CA ARG A 133 -41.66 14.20 31.21
C ARG A 133 -40.67 13.43 30.32
N SER A 134 -39.39 13.83 30.38
CA SER A 134 -38.33 13.28 29.53
C SER A 134 -37.30 12.50 30.35
N VAL A 135 -36.80 11.40 29.79
CA VAL A 135 -35.75 10.56 30.39
C VAL A 135 -34.46 10.71 29.59
N TYR A 136 -33.37 11.03 30.28
CA TYR A 136 -32.03 11.17 29.71
C TYR A 136 -31.18 9.98 30.15
N LEU A 137 -30.59 9.25 29.19
CA LEU A 137 -29.68 8.14 29.47
C LEU A 137 -28.35 8.37 28.76
N ASN A 138 -27.26 8.46 29.52
CA ASN A 138 -25.90 8.47 29.01
C ASN A 138 -25.35 7.04 29.04
N ILE A 139 -25.46 6.35 27.92
CA ILE A 139 -25.05 4.95 27.75
C ILE A 139 -23.59 4.93 27.31
N THR A 140 -22.70 4.39 28.15
CA THR A 140 -21.28 4.19 27.84
C THR A 140 -21.02 2.71 27.61
N ASN A 141 -20.53 2.38 26.43
CA ASN A 141 -20.27 1.02 25.95
C ASN A 141 -18.80 0.88 25.53
N THR A 142 -18.28 -0.35 25.54
CA THR A 142 -16.92 -0.67 25.10
C THR A 142 -16.94 -1.50 23.82
N LEU A 143 -16.11 -1.12 22.85
CA LEU A 143 -15.86 -1.88 21.61
C LEU A 143 -14.48 -2.52 21.67
N ASN A 144 -14.38 -3.76 21.21
CA ASN A 144 -13.13 -4.38 20.79
C ASN A 144 -12.98 -4.16 19.28
N ILE A 145 -11.88 -3.55 18.86
CA ILE A 145 -11.52 -3.41 17.44
C ILE A 145 -10.24 -4.21 17.22
N THR A 146 -10.30 -5.23 16.36
CA THR A 146 -9.20 -6.15 16.06
C THR A 146 -8.68 -5.90 14.66
N ASN A 147 -7.40 -5.55 14.56
CA ASN A 147 -6.74 -5.31 13.28
C ASN A 147 -6.04 -6.60 12.78
N ASN A 148 -6.66 -7.33 11.86
CA ASN A 148 -6.06 -8.54 11.28
C ASN A 148 -5.03 -8.27 10.16
N ASN A 149 -4.71 -6.99 9.89
CA ASN A 149 -3.71 -6.60 8.89
C ASN A 149 -2.29 -6.69 9.43
N TYR A 150 -1.32 -6.84 8.51
CA TYR A 150 0.11 -6.78 8.81
C TYR A 150 0.68 -5.34 8.86
N TYR A 151 -0.18 -4.34 8.75
CA TYR A 151 0.13 -2.92 8.82
C TYR A 151 -0.76 -2.23 9.86
N SER A 152 -0.30 -1.09 10.39
CA SER A 152 -1.07 -0.29 11.35
C SER A 152 -2.27 0.36 10.67
N VAL A 153 -3.41 0.39 11.35
CA VAL A 153 -4.62 1.07 10.90
C VAL A 153 -4.98 2.20 11.86
N GLU A 154 -5.57 3.27 11.37
CA GLU A 154 -6.04 4.40 12.20
C GLU A 154 -7.56 4.38 12.28
N VAL A 155 -8.12 4.45 13.49
CA VAL A 155 -9.57 4.65 13.68
C VAL A 155 -9.87 6.14 13.57
N ALA A 156 -10.38 6.59 12.42
CA ALA A 156 -10.62 8.00 12.14
C ALA A 156 -11.87 8.53 12.85
N ASN A 157 -12.98 7.77 12.83
CA ASN A 157 -14.18 8.14 13.56
C ASN A 157 -15.06 6.94 13.92
N ILE A 158 -15.74 7.06 15.06
CA ILE A 158 -16.77 6.12 15.52
C ILE A 158 -18.08 6.89 15.58
N THR A 159 -19.07 6.50 14.78
CA THR A 159 -20.44 7.03 14.86
C THR A 159 -21.33 5.98 15.49
N ALA A 160 -22.02 6.33 16.55
CA ALA A 160 -22.93 5.46 17.27
C ALA A 160 -24.34 6.07 17.32
N GLN A 161 -25.34 5.23 17.19
CA GLN A 161 -26.76 5.59 17.27
C GLN A 161 -27.47 4.62 18.21
N VAL A 162 -28.43 5.14 18.98
CA VAL A 162 -29.31 4.32 19.82
C VAL A 162 -30.72 4.47 19.30
N GLN A 163 -31.39 3.33 19.07
CA GLN A 163 -32.77 3.29 18.64
C GLN A 163 -33.64 2.61 19.70
N PHE A 164 -34.82 3.17 19.95
CA PHE A 164 -35.88 2.54 20.72
C PHE A 164 -37.11 2.42 19.84
N ALA A 165 -37.70 1.21 19.75
CA ALA A 165 -38.84 0.93 18.88
C ALA A 165 -38.69 1.40 17.40
N LYS A 166 -37.45 1.37 16.86
CA LYS A 166 -37.03 1.90 15.54
C LYS A 166 -36.90 3.43 15.42
N THR A 167 -37.22 4.18 16.47
CA THR A 167 -36.98 5.63 16.55
C THR A 167 -35.59 5.90 17.10
N VAL A 168 -34.80 6.76 16.44
CA VAL A 168 -33.44 7.10 16.91
C VAL A 168 -33.53 8.07 18.09
N ILE A 169 -33.21 7.60 19.29
CA ILE A 169 -33.26 8.36 20.56
C ILE A 169 -31.90 8.98 20.96
N GLY A 170 -30.81 8.64 20.27
CA GLY A 170 -29.51 9.25 20.52
C GLY A 170 -28.52 9.03 19.39
N LYS A 171 -27.61 9.97 19.21
CA LYS A 171 -26.51 9.92 18.24
C LYS A 171 -25.25 10.49 18.87
N SER A 172 -24.10 9.86 18.59
CA SER A 172 -22.79 10.29 19.04
C SER A 172 -21.78 10.09 17.92
N ARG A 173 -20.81 11.00 17.81
CA ARG A 173 -19.68 10.88 16.88
C ARG A 173 -18.40 11.22 17.62
N ILE A 174 -17.51 10.25 17.71
CA ILE A 174 -16.18 10.40 18.29
C ILE A 174 -15.18 10.45 17.14
N THR A 175 -14.44 11.55 17.05
CA THR A 175 -13.36 11.77 16.08
C THR A 175 -12.02 11.78 16.81
N ASN A 176 -11.62 10.63 17.35
CA ASN A 176 -10.39 10.47 18.10
C ASN A 176 -9.48 9.47 17.37
N THR A 177 -8.52 10.00 16.61
CA THR A 177 -7.60 9.20 15.80
C THR A 177 -6.77 8.29 16.69
N THR A 178 -7.08 7.01 16.69
CA THR A 178 -6.34 6.01 17.45
C THR A 178 -5.73 4.97 16.51
N ALA A 179 -4.41 4.89 16.50
CA ALA A 179 -3.71 3.81 15.81
C ALA A 179 -3.90 2.47 16.55
N ILE A 180 -4.07 1.40 15.79
CA ILE A 180 -4.08 0.00 16.22
C ILE A 180 -2.95 -0.71 15.47
N SER A 181 -2.07 -1.37 16.22
CA SER A 181 -0.88 -2.04 15.69
C SER A 181 -1.25 -3.19 14.74
N PRO A 182 -0.31 -3.71 13.92
CA PRO A 182 -0.51 -4.94 13.16
C PRO A 182 -0.88 -6.12 14.06
N LEU A 183 -1.88 -6.92 13.66
CA LEU A 183 -2.35 -8.12 14.39
C LEU A 183 -2.75 -7.88 15.86
N ASP A 184 -3.17 -6.66 16.20
CA ASP A 184 -3.42 -6.20 17.57
C ASP A 184 -4.90 -5.86 17.80
N MET A 185 -5.33 -5.86 19.07
CA MET A 185 -6.70 -5.58 19.49
C MET A 185 -6.73 -4.40 20.46
N LYS A 186 -7.58 -3.40 20.18
CA LYS A 186 -7.75 -2.24 21.04
C LYS A 186 -9.18 -2.10 21.56
N GLN A 187 -9.30 -1.78 22.85
CA GLN A 187 -10.59 -1.42 23.44
C GLN A 187 -10.81 0.08 23.34
N ILE A 188 -12.01 0.49 22.90
CA ILE A 188 -12.41 1.90 22.84
C ILE A 188 -13.78 2.05 23.49
N ASP A 189 -13.86 2.91 24.50
CA ASP A 189 -15.12 3.31 25.11
C ASP A 189 -15.79 4.42 24.30
N TYR A 190 -17.09 4.31 24.09
CA TYR A 190 -17.92 5.33 23.47
C TYR A 190 -19.17 5.59 24.31
N MET A 191 -19.50 6.87 24.51
CA MET A 191 -20.72 7.30 25.17
C MET A 191 -21.70 7.84 24.13
N VAL A 192 -22.97 7.43 24.25
CA VAL A 192 -24.08 8.01 23.49
C VAL A 192 -25.05 8.68 24.47
N PRO A 193 -25.24 10.00 24.39
CA PRO A 193 -26.34 10.66 25.07
C PRO A 193 -27.63 10.30 24.33
N THR A 194 -28.63 9.85 25.08
CA THR A 194 -29.94 9.46 24.57
C THR A 194 -31.04 10.18 25.34
N ILE A 195 -32.12 10.51 24.64
CA ILE A 195 -33.25 11.26 25.17
C ILE A 195 -34.51 10.53 24.74
N ILE A 196 -35.32 10.13 25.71
CA ILE A 196 -36.65 9.55 25.50
C ILE A 196 -37.66 10.65 25.87
N ALA A 197 -38.31 11.21 24.86
CA ALA A 197 -39.20 12.36 24.94
C ALA A 197 -40.30 12.29 23.87
N ASP A 198 -41.10 13.34 23.78
CA ASP A 198 -42.17 13.57 22.80
C ASP A 198 -43.17 12.40 22.74
N GLU A 199 -43.23 11.67 21.62
CA GLU A 199 -44.11 10.51 21.42
C GLU A 199 -43.83 9.35 22.41
N MET A 200 -42.69 9.39 23.10
CA MET A 200 -42.27 8.38 24.09
C MET A 200 -42.38 8.87 25.54
N ASN A 201 -43.09 9.98 25.81
CA ASN A 201 -43.27 10.51 27.17
C ASN A 201 -43.92 9.53 28.17
N TYR A 202 -44.62 8.49 27.71
CA TYR A 202 -45.12 7.41 28.58
C TYR A 202 -43.98 6.61 29.26
N MET A 203 -42.76 6.66 28.70
CA MET A 203 -41.60 6.01 29.29
C MET A 203 -41.15 6.69 30.59
N TYR A 204 -41.40 7.98 30.76
CA TYR A 204 -41.12 8.69 32.02
C TYR A 204 -41.92 8.09 33.18
N ASP A 205 -43.23 7.87 32.97
CA ASP A 205 -44.11 7.29 33.99
C ASP A 205 -43.71 5.83 34.30
N TYR A 206 -43.15 5.10 33.32
CA TYR A 206 -42.57 3.76 33.54
C TYR A 206 -41.26 3.84 34.35
N CYS A 207 -40.25 4.56 33.88
CA CYS A 207 -38.91 4.62 34.49
C CYS A 207 -38.91 5.22 35.91
N THR A 208 -39.88 6.09 36.24
CA THR A 208 -40.03 6.67 37.58
C THR A 208 -40.95 5.87 38.52
N LEU A 209 -41.51 4.74 38.06
CA LEU A 209 -42.52 3.98 38.79
C LEU A 209 -41.94 3.25 40.01
N GLN A 210 -42.23 3.76 41.21
CA GLN A 210 -41.68 3.24 42.48
C GLN A 210 -42.06 1.79 42.84
N THR A 211 -43.09 1.22 42.20
CA THR A 211 -43.49 -0.19 42.44
C THR A 211 -42.52 -1.19 41.80
N ILE A 212 -41.73 -0.75 40.81
CA ILE A 212 -40.73 -1.55 40.11
C ILE A 212 -39.35 -1.03 40.53
N LYS A 213 -38.39 -1.95 40.80
CA LYS A 213 -37.03 -1.60 41.24
C LYS A 213 -35.99 -1.53 40.12
N VAL A 214 -36.32 -2.06 38.95
CA VAL A 214 -35.42 -2.19 37.78
C VAL A 214 -36.27 -1.98 36.53
N HIS A 215 -35.98 -0.94 35.75
CA HIS A 215 -36.81 -0.50 34.64
C HIS A 215 -36.10 -0.78 33.32
N ASN A 216 -35.91 -2.07 33.04
CA ASN A 216 -35.20 -2.52 31.84
C ASN A 216 -35.99 -2.21 30.57
N ILE A 217 -35.40 -1.39 29.70
CA ILE A 217 -35.83 -1.16 28.32
C ILE A 217 -34.87 -1.86 27.34
N VAL A 218 -35.37 -2.29 26.18
CA VAL A 218 -34.53 -2.82 25.10
C VAL A 218 -34.22 -1.70 24.12
N VAL A 219 -32.93 -1.43 23.90
CA VAL A 219 -32.46 -0.51 22.86
C VAL A 219 -31.59 -1.23 21.84
N MET A 220 -31.67 -0.79 20.59
CA MET A 220 -30.81 -1.23 19.51
C MET A 220 -29.65 -0.23 19.38
N MET A 221 -28.43 -0.69 19.64
CA MET A 221 -27.22 0.05 19.33
C MET A 221 -26.80 -0.24 17.90
N GLN A 222 -26.55 0.82 17.13
CA GLN A 222 -25.93 0.74 15.81
C GLN A 222 -24.63 1.54 15.86
N VAL A 223 -23.51 0.89 15.58
CA VAL A 223 -22.18 1.50 15.61
C VAL A 223 -21.53 1.32 14.25
N THR A 224 -20.94 2.38 13.72
CA THR A 224 -20.09 2.35 12.52
C THR A 224 -18.71 2.87 12.90
N VAL A 225 -17.71 2.03 12.73
CA VAL A 225 -16.29 2.38 12.88
C VAL A 225 -15.75 2.68 11.49
N THR A 226 -15.19 3.87 11.31
CA THR A 226 -14.44 4.26 10.11
C THR A 226 -12.95 4.15 10.43
N THR A 227 -12.26 3.31 9.68
CA THR A 227 -10.81 3.13 9.74
C THR A 227 -10.14 3.66 8.48
N THR A 228 -8.88 4.07 8.59
CA THR A 228 -8.09 4.61 7.49
C THR A 228 -6.71 3.96 7.45
N TYR A 229 -6.27 3.61 6.24
CA TYR A 229 -4.97 3.01 5.96
C TYR A 229 -4.56 3.31 4.51
N PHE A 230 -3.27 3.64 4.28
CA PHE A 230 -2.72 3.98 2.95
C PHE A 230 -3.55 5.00 2.13
N GLY A 231 -4.26 5.93 2.79
CA GLY A 231 -5.14 6.91 2.13
C GLY A 231 -6.52 6.39 1.74
N HIS A 232 -6.81 5.11 1.94
CA HIS A 232 -8.14 4.53 1.84
C HIS A 232 -8.89 4.63 3.17
N ALA A 233 -10.21 4.67 3.11
CA ALA A 233 -11.11 4.62 4.26
C ALA A 233 -12.07 3.44 4.12
N GLU A 234 -12.17 2.62 5.16
CA GLU A 234 -13.10 1.49 5.27
C GLU A 234 -14.11 1.77 6.39
N GLN A 235 -15.35 1.28 6.24
CA GLN A 235 -16.40 1.44 7.25
C GLN A 235 -16.98 0.09 7.61
N VAL A 236 -16.94 -0.25 8.89
CA VAL A 236 -17.50 -1.49 9.45
C VAL A 236 -18.63 -1.11 10.39
N SER A 237 -19.84 -1.61 10.11
CA SER A 237 -21.04 -1.37 10.92
C SER A 237 -21.48 -2.62 11.67
N GLN A 238 -21.80 -2.47 12.95
CA GLN A 238 -22.34 -3.52 13.81
C GLN A 238 -23.61 -3.05 14.51
N GLU A 239 -24.57 -3.96 14.64
CA GLU A 239 -25.85 -3.75 15.30
C GLU A 239 -26.03 -4.76 16.43
N MET A 240 -26.52 -4.32 17.58
CA MET A 240 -26.71 -5.15 18.77
C MET A 240 -27.90 -4.66 19.60
N TYR A 241 -28.69 -5.59 20.12
CA TYR A 241 -29.73 -5.30 21.09
C TYR A 241 -29.18 -5.42 22.51
N GLN A 242 -29.43 -4.42 23.36
CA GLN A 242 -29.02 -4.44 24.76
C GLN A 242 -30.18 -4.03 25.68
N TYR A 243 -30.20 -4.61 26.88
CA TYR A 243 -31.07 -4.19 27.97
C TYR A 243 -30.39 -3.04 28.72
N VAL A 244 -31.15 -1.99 29.01
CA VAL A 244 -30.70 -0.79 29.72
C VAL A 244 -31.71 -0.49 30.81
N ASP A 245 -31.26 -0.36 32.06
CA ASP A 245 -32.12 0.12 33.13
C ASP A 245 -32.29 1.64 32.98
N CYS A 246 -33.53 2.09 32.78
CA CYS A 246 -33.88 3.50 32.73
C CYS A 246 -34.30 4.09 34.08
N GLY A 247 -34.30 3.28 35.15
CA GLY A 247 -34.74 3.65 36.49
C GLY A 247 -33.63 4.20 37.40
N GLY A 248 -32.42 3.65 37.27
CA GLY A 248 -31.29 3.97 38.14
C GLY A 248 -29.93 3.89 37.46
N ASN A 249 -28.94 4.57 38.04
CA ASN A 249 -27.56 4.53 37.56
C ASN A 249 -26.99 3.12 37.70
N THR A 250 -26.52 2.54 36.58
CA THR A 250 -25.89 1.21 36.58
C THR A 250 -24.44 1.30 36.12
N THR A 251 -23.55 0.59 36.81
CA THR A 251 -22.16 0.40 36.40
C THR A 251 -21.90 -1.10 36.29
N SER A 252 -21.60 -1.58 35.08
CA SER A 252 -21.32 -3.00 34.88
C SER A 252 -19.86 -3.27 35.18
N ILE A 253 -19.62 -3.99 36.28
CA ILE A 253 -18.27 -4.39 36.71
C ILE A 253 -17.87 -5.76 36.09
N ARG A 254 -18.77 -6.42 35.35
CA ARG A 254 -18.49 -7.71 34.69
C ARG A 254 -19.09 -7.78 33.29
N ALA A 255 -18.28 -8.27 32.35
CA ALA A 255 -18.73 -8.72 31.05
C ALA A 255 -19.91 -9.68 31.21
N MET A 256 -20.94 -9.52 30.37
CA MET A 256 -22.06 -10.47 30.35
C MET A 256 -21.53 -11.84 29.97
N ILE A 257 -21.79 -12.81 30.84
CA ILE A 257 -21.55 -14.23 30.56
C ILE A 257 -22.49 -14.60 29.40
N SER A 258 -21.91 -14.95 28.25
CA SER A 258 -22.68 -15.64 27.21
C SER A 258 -23.14 -16.97 27.78
N CYS A 259 -24.45 -17.19 27.78
CA CYS A 259 -25.02 -18.53 27.88
C CYS A 259 -24.89 -19.23 26.52
#